data_AF-A0AAV3AY16-F1
#
_entry.id   AF-A0AAV3AY16-F1
#
_cell.length_a   1.000
_cell.length_b   1.000
_cell.length_c   1.000
_cell.angle_alpha   90.00
_cell.angle_beta   90.00
_cell.angle_gamma   90.00
#
_symmetry.space_group_name_H-M   'P 1'
#
loop_
_entity.id
_entity.type
_entity.pdbx_description
1 polymer ?
#
loop_
_entity_poly.entity_id
_entity_poly.type
_entity_poly.pdbx_seq_one_letter_code
_entity_poly.pdbx_strand_id
1 'polypeptide(L)'
;MSVAARTVGQLHLQLKTSLKQLVDSVCTAWKREGRIIGERVLCFHGPLLYEAKCVKVAVKDKQVKYFIHYSGWNKNWDEWVPESRVLKYVDTNLQKQKELQKANQDQYAEGKMRAAAPGKKSAALQQKNVEVKTKKNKQKAPGSGEGTSTSDAPQPPRKKRARVDPTVENEETFMNRVEVKVKIPEELKPWLVDDWDLITRQKQLFNLPAKKNVETILEEYATHKKSRGNTDNKEYAVNEVVAGIKEYFNVMLGTQLLYKFERPQYADILADHPDAPMSQVYGAPHLLRLFVRIGAMLSYTPLDEKSLALLLNYLHDFLKYLAKNSTALFSASDYEVAPPEYHRKAV
;
A
#
# COMPACT_ATOMS: atom_id res chain seq x y z
N MET A 1 33.99 16.12 -16.69
CA MET A 1 32.66 15.56 -16.33
C MET A 1 31.96 16.54 -15.40
N SER A 2 30.72 16.94 -15.69
CA SER A 2 30.00 17.96 -14.91
C SER A 2 29.43 17.40 -13.60
N VAL A 3 29.29 18.24 -12.57
CA VAL A 3 28.62 17.91 -11.30
C VAL A 3 27.21 17.37 -11.56
N ALA A 4 26.47 17.96 -12.51
CA ALA A 4 25.12 17.53 -12.87
C ALA A 4 25.05 16.06 -13.31
N ALA A 5 26.04 15.54 -14.04
CA ALA A 5 26.08 14.14 -14.45
C ALA A 5 26.31 13.20 -13.25
N ARG A 6 27.11 13.61 -12.27
CA ARG A 6 27.27 12.87 -11.00
C ARG A 6 25.98 12.89 -10.18
N THR A 7 25.31 14.04 -10.10
CA THR A 7 24.01 14.14 -9.43
C THR A 7 22.96 13.26 -10.10
N VAL A 8 22.83 13.26 -11.44
CA VAL A 8 21.85 12.41 -12.15
C VAL A 8 22.22 10.93 -12.07
N GLY A 9 23.50 10.55 -12.16
CA GLY A 9 23.92 9.15 -11.96
C GLY A 9 23.73 8.64 -10.52
N GLN A 10 23.96 9.50 -9.52
CA GLN A 10 23.68 9.18 -8.12
C GLN A 10 22.17 9.14 -7.85
N LEU A 11 21.39 10.03 -8.48
CA LEU A 11 19.94 9.94 -8.50
C LEU A 11 19.43 8.69 -9.21
N HIS A 12 20.09 8.19 -10.26
CA HIS A 12 19.72 6.91 -10.86
C HIS A 12 20.03 5.74 -9.96
N LEU A 13 21.18 5.72 -9.30
CA LEU A 13 21.50 4.66 -8.33
C LEU A 13 20.56 4.72 -7.11
N GLN A 14 20.23 5.91 -6.63
CA GLN A 14 19.28 6.13 -5.53
C GLN A 14 17.84 5.88 -5.98
N LEU A 15 17.44 6.21 -7.21
CA LEU A 15 16.13 5.92 -7.77
C LEU A 15 15.99 4.43 -8.08
N LYS A 16 17.03 3.73 -8.58
CA LYS A 16 17.05 2.26 -8.74
C LYS A 16 17.09 1.53 -7.41
N THR A 17 17.81 2.05 -6.40
CA THR A 17 17.83 1.43 -5.06
C THR A 17 16.52 1.69 -4.32
N SER A 18 15.97 2.91 -4.43
CA SER A 18 14.65 3.25 -3.88
C SER A 18 13.53 2.57 -4.65
N LEU A 19 13.61 2.44 -5.99
CA LEU A 19 12.72 1.61 -6.79
C LEU A 19 12.84 0.18 -6.33
N LYS A 20 14.03 -0.40 -6.25
CA LYS A 20 14.17 -1.79 -5.83
C LYS A 20 13.65 -1.98 -4.40
N GLN A 21 13.91 -1.08 -3.46
CA GLN A 21 13.35 -1.15 -2.10
C GLN A 21 11.84 -0.90 -2.08
N LEU A 22 11.31 -0.01 -2.92
CA LEU A 22 9.87 0.25 -3.09
C LEU A 22 9.20 -0.94 -3.77
N VAL A 23 9.84 -1.61 -4.72
CA VAL A 23 9.37 -2.79 -5.45
C VAL A 23 9.48 -4.02 -4.56
N ASP A 24 10.56 -4.20 -3.79
CA ASP A 24 10.70 -5.25 -2.78
C ASP A 24 9.67 -5.04 -1.65
N SER A 25 9.45 -3.79 -1.20
CA SER A 25 8.45 -3.45 -0.16
C SER A 25 7.02 -3.54 -0.68
N VAL A 26 6.73 -3.06 -1.90
CA VAL A 26 5.43 -3.17 -2.57
C VAL A 26 5.16 -4.61 -2.99
N CYS A 27 6.13 -5.41 -3.42
CA CYS A 27 5.95 -6.85 -3.62
C CYS A 27 5.78 -7.58 -2.28
N THR A 28 6.42 -7.12 -1.21
CA THR A 28 6.18 -7.60 0.17
C THR A 28 4.85 -7.09 0.76
N ALA A 29 4.22 -6.09 0.13
CA ALA A 29 2.85 -5.62 0.35
C ALA A 29 1.84 -6.22 -0.65
N TRP A 30 2.28 -6.72 -1.80
CA TRP A 30 1.45 -7.46 -2.75
C TRP A 30 1.42 -8.95 -2.43
N LYS A 31 2.41 -9.45 -1.68
CA LYS A 31 2.26 -10.63 -0.80
C LYS A 31 1.42 -10.36 0.47
N ARG A 32 0.92 -9.13 0.72
CA ARG A 32 -0.14 -8.87 1.72
C ARG A 32 -1.51 -8.92 1.04
N GLU A 33 -1.73 -8.04 0.06
CA GLU A 33 -2.97 -7.98 -0.73
C GLU A 33 -3.26 -9.27 -1.51
N GLY A 34 -2.22 -9.96 -2.00
CA GLY A 34 -2.29 -11.13 -2.87
C GLY A 34 -1.91 -12.43 -2.16
N ARG A 35 -2.90 -13.03 -1.48
CA ARG A 35 -2.90 -14.41 -0.96
C ARG A 35 -1.96 -14.69 0.23
N ILE A 36 -2.34 -14.19 1.42
CA ILE A 36 -1.95 -14.83 2.70
C ILE A 36 -2.65 -16.20 2.92
N ILE A 37 -3.53 -16.64 2.01
CA ILE A 37 -4.24 -17.93 2.10
C ILE A 37 -3.22 -19.07 1.98
N GLY A 38 -3.13 -19.88 3.02
CA GLY A 38 -2.13 -20.93 3.17
C GLY A 38 -0.90 -20.51 3.97
N GLU A 39 -0.69 -19.22 4.22
CA GLU A 39 0.44 -18.72 5.00
C GLU A 39 0.22 -18.84 6.52
N ARG A 40 1.35 -18.77 7.23
CA ARG A 40 1.44 -18.84 8.70
C ARG A 40 1.38 -17.43 9.28
N VAL A 41 0.52 -17.24 10.28
CA VAL A 41 0.20 -15.94 10.89
C VAL A 41 0.16 -16.06 12.42
N LEU A 42 0.13 -14.92 13.10
CA LEU A 42 -0.12 -14.82 14.53
C LEU A 42 -1.49 -14.18 14.74
N CYS A 43 -2.44 -14.90 15.31
CA CYS A 43 -3.82 -14.41 15.51
C CYS A 43 -4.11 -14.19 17.00
N PHE A 44 -4.74 -13.07 17.32
CA PHE A 44 -5.22 -12.77 18.68
C PHE A 44 -6.43 -13.64 19.03
N HIS A 45 -6.36 -14.36 20.14
CA HIS A 45 -7.51 -15.01 20.78
C HIS A 45 -7.50 -14.68 22.28
N GLY A 46 -8.50 -13.93 22.75
CA GLY A 46 -8.42 -13.24 24.04
C GLY A 46 -7.23 -12.25 24.07
N PRO A 47 -6.48 -12.15 25.18
CA PRO A 47 -5.37 -11.20 25.33
C PRO A 47 -4.04 -11.69 24.70
N LEU A 48 -3.99 -12.90 24.13
CA LEU A 48 -2.75 -13.54 23.67
C LEU A 48 -2.74 -13.76 22.15
N LEU A 49 -1.53 -13.80 21.59
CA LEU A 49 -1.24 -14.19 20.21
C LEU A 49 -0.94 -15.69 20.13
N TYR A 50 -1.57 -16.37 19.17
CA TYR A 50 -1.34 -17.79 18.88
C TYR A 50 -0.87 -17.98 17.44
N GLU A 51 -0.02 -18.98 17.21
CA GLU A 51 0.37 -19.38 15.85
C GLU A 51 -0.84 -20.02 15.14
N ALA A 52 -1.10 -19.59 13.91
CA ALA A 52 -2.27 -19.98 13.15
C ALA A 52 -2.00 -19.98 11.65
N LYS A 53 -2.95 -20.50 10.86
CA LYS A 53 -2.93 -20.53 9.40
C LYS A 53 -4.13 -19.76 8.86
N CYS A 54 -3.92 -18.86 7.89
CA CYS A 54 -5.04 -18.27 7.17
C CYS A 54 -5.56 -19.28 6.13
N VAL A 55 -6.85 -19.58 6.18
CA VAL A 55 -7.48 -20.62 5.35
C VAL A 55 -8.36 -20.02 4.24
N LYS A 56 -8.97 -18.84 4.47
CA LYS A 56 -9.74 -18.07 3.47
C LYS A 56 -9.66 -16.57 3.78
N VAL A 57 -9.88 -15.74 2.76
CA VAL A 57 -10.15 -14.29 2.89
C VAL A 57 -11.56 -14.04 2.36
N ALA A 58 -12.28 -13.09 2.96
CA ALA A 58 -13.51 -12.55 2.42
C ALA A 58 -13.56 -11.03 2.62
N VAL A 59 -14.03 -10.30 1.61
CA VAL A 59 -14.29 -8.86 1.71
C VAL A 59 -15.79 -8.65 1.66
N LYS A 60 -16.35 -8.06 2.71
CA LYS A 60 -17.79 -7.75 2.78
C LYS A 60 -17.98 -6.38 3.44
N ASP A 61 -18.91 -5.58 2.92
CA ASP A 61 -19.28 -4.28 3.50
C ASP A 61 -18.07 -3.34 3.68
N LYS A 62 -17.11 -3.40 2.73
CA LYS A 62 -15.78 -2.75 2.74
C LYS A 62 -14.83 -3.17 3.87
N GLN A 63 -15.13 -4.24 4.61
CA GLN A 63 -14.24 -4.82 5.63
C GLN A 63 -13.59 -6.11 5.12
N VAL A 64 -12.29 -6.27 5.35
CA VAL A 64 -11.56 -7.52 5.14
C VAL A 64 -11.69 -8.42 6.36
N LYS A 65 -11.98 -9.71 6.14
CA LYS A 65 -12.05 -10.74 7.17
C LYS A 65 -11.28 -11.98 6.73
N TYR A 66 -10.64 -12.62 7.70
CA TYR A 66 -9.77 -13.77 7.52
C TYR A 66 -10.37 -14.98 8.26
N PHE A 67 -10.47 -16.13 7.59
CA PHE A 67 -10.84 -17.39 8.23
C PHE A 67 -9.57 -18.07 8.75
N ILE A 68 -9.47 -18.25 10.05
CA ILE A 68 -8.25 -18.65 10.75
C ILE A 68 -8.42 -20.03 11.38
N HIS A 69 -7.43 -20.90 11.17
CA HIS A 69 -7.26 -22.18 11.87
C HIS A 69 -6.05 -22.10 12.80
N TYR A 70 -6.26 -22.24 14.11
CA TYR A 70 -5.19 -22.13 15.12
C TYR A 70 -4.34 -23.41 15.19
N SER A 71 -3.02 -23.24 15.25
CA SER A 71 -2.07 -24.37 15.20
C SER A 71 -2.17 -25.23 16.45
N GLY A 72 -2.48 -26.53 16.27
CA GLY A 72 -2.69 -27.48 17.36
C GLY A 72 -4.08 -27.42 18.02
N TRP A 73 -5.01 -26.61 17.50
CA TRP A 73 -6.39 -26.52 18.01
C TRP A 73 -7.35 -27.36 17.17
N ASN A 74 -8.52 -27.68 17.72
CA ASN A 74 -9.57 -28.39 16.98
C ASN A 74 -10.32 -27.42 16.03
N LYS A 75 -10.74 -27.91 14.85
CA LYS A 75 -11.42 -27.15 13.80
C LYS A 75 -12.74 -26.48 14.23
N ASN A 76 -13.32 -26.89 15.35
CA ASN A 76 -14.48 -26.21 15.93
C ASN A 76 -14.13 -24.83 16.53
N TRP A 77 -12.85 -24.46 16.60
CA TRP A 77 -12.37 -23.11 16.94
C TRP A 77 -12.01 -22.27 15.71
N ASP A 78 -12.22 -22.77 14.48
CA ASP A 78 -11.92 -22.03 13.26
C ASP A 78 -12.93 -20.87 13.08
N GLU A 79 -12.43 -19.63 13.05
CA GLU A 79 -13.28 -18.42 13.12
C GLU A 79 -12.96 -17.39 12.02
N TRP A 80 -13.97 -16.58 11.68
CA TRP A 80 -13.81 -15.40 10.82
C TRP A 80 -13.46 -14.18 11.67
N VAL A 81 -12.20 -13.75 11.62
CA VAL A 81 -11.70 -12.58 12.36
C VAL A 81 -11.55 -11.35 11.46
N PRO A 82 -11.71 -10.12 11.99
CA PRO A 82 -11.28 -8.91 11.28
C PRO A 82 -9.76 -8.84 11.19
N GLU A 83 -9.26 -8.07 10.23
CA GLU A 83 -7.83 -7.82 10.00
C GLU A 83 -7.06 -7.39 11.26
N SER A 84 -7.64 -6.56 12.12
CA SER A 84 -7.01 -6.10 13.36
C SER A 84 -6.67 -7.20 14.38
N ARG A 85 -7.16 -8.44 14.20
CA ARG A 85 -6.77 -9.61 15.00
C ARG A 85 -5.63 -10.43 14.40
N VAL A 86 -5.19 -10.17 13.17
CA VAL A 86 -4.18 -10.97 12.45
C VAL A 86 -2.89 -10.18 12.26
N LEU A 87 -1.78 -10.74 12.72
CA LEU A 87 -0.43 -10.22 12.54
C LEU A 87 0.40 -11.17 11.68
N LYS A 88 1.34 -10.63 10.91
CA LYS A 88 2.33 -11.44 10.17
C LYS A 88 3.23 -12.24 11.11
N TYR A 89 3.64 -13.41 10.66
CA TYR A 89 4.70 -14.20 11.29
C TYR A 89 6.08 -13.61 10.93
N VAL A 90 6.50 -12.60 11.70
CA VAL A 90 7.79 -11.91 11.59
C VAL A 90 8.36 -11.67 12.99
N ASP A 91 9.67 -11.50 13.11
CA ASP A 91 10.39 -11.49 14.40
C ASP A 91 9.86 -10.45 15.40
N THR A 92 9.47 -9.25 14.93
CA THR A 92 8.84 -8.22 15.75
C THR A 92 7.53 -8.68 16.39
N ASN A 93 6.71 -9.45 15.68
CA ASN A 93 5.43 -9.97 16.18
C ASN A 93 5.62 -11.24 17.02
N LEU A 94 6.63 -12.06 16.73
CA LEU A 94 7.07 -13.16 17.60
C LEU A 94 7.60 -12.65 18.94
N GLN A 95 8.34 -11.53 18.94
CA GLN A 95 8.77 -10.86 20.17
C GLN A 95 7.57 -10.31 20.95
N LYS A 96 6.63 -9.64 20.28
CA LYS A 96 5.35 -9.19 20.87
C LYS A 96 4.53 -10.35 21.46
N GLN A 97 4.54 -11.53 20.82
CA GLN A 97 3.90 -12.74 21.35
C GLN A 97 4.56 -13.19 22.66
N LYS A 98 5.90 -13.28 22.72
CA LYS A 98 6.65 -13.63 23.94
C LYS A 98 6.41 -12.63 25.07
N GLU A 99 6.36 -11.34 24.76
CA GLU A 99 6.10 -10.27 25.73
C GLU A 99 4.67 -10.34 26.30
N LEU A 100 3.66 -10.59 25.46
CA LEU A 100 2.27 -10.80 25.90
C LEU A 100 2.14 -12.07 26.75
N GLN A 101 2.78 -13.17 26.36
CA GLN A 101 2.80 -14.42 27.13
C GLN A 101 3.46 -14.21 28.51
N LYS A 102 4.61 -13.53 28.55
CA LYS A 102 5.30 -13.22 29.81
C LYS A 102 4.46 -12.30 30.69
N ALA A 103 3.96 -11.18 30.17
CA ALA A 103 3.14 -10.24 30.94
C ALA A 103 1.86 -10.91 31.50
N ASN A 104 1.27 -11.87 30.76
CA ASN A 104 0.13 -12.63 31.26
C ASN A 104 0.53 -13.65 32.34
N GLN A 105 1.69 -14.30 32.24
CA GLN A 105 2.25 -15.13 33.32
C GLN A 105 2.57 -14.32 34.57
N ASP A 106 3.19 -13.15 34.43
CA ASP A 106 3.52 -12.23 35.52
C ASP A 106 2.23 -11.78 36.25
N GLN A 107 1.18 -11.40 35.51
CA GLN A 107 -0.14 -11.07 36.08
C GLN A 107 -0.82 -12.27 36.77
N TYR A 108 -0.72 -13.48 36.21
CA TYR A 108 -1.20 -14.70 36.87
C TYR A 108 -0.42 -15.00 38.16
N ALA A 109 0.88 -14.73 38.20
CA ALA A 109 1.72 -14.91 39.39
C ALA A 109 1.38 -13.89 40.49
N GLU A 110 1.24 -12.60 40.16
CA GLU A 110 0.79 -11.57 41.11
C GLU A 110 -0.61 -11.87 41.65
N GLY A 111 -1.53 -12.32 40.79
CA GLY A 111 -2.86 -12.78 41.19
C GLY A 111 -2.80 -13.96 42.17
N LYS A 112 -1.93 -14.93 41.92
CA LYS A 112 -1.70 -16.08 42.83
C LYS A 112 -1.09 -15.66 44.16
N MET A 113 -0.14 -14.72 44.16
CA MET A 113 0.47 -14.21 45.41
C MET A 113 -0.53 -13.40 46.24
N ARG A 114 -1.41 -12.60 45.61
CA ARG A 114 -2.52 -11.93 46.32
C ARG A 114 -3.55 -12.90 46.90
N ALA A 115 -3.74 -14.07 46.30
CA ALA A 115 -4.61 -15.12 46.82
C ALA A 115 -3.98 -15.98 47.95
N ALA A 116 -2.68 -15.82 48.22
CA ALA A 116 -1.92 -16.69 49.13
C ALA A 116 -1.52 -16.05 50.47
N ALA A 117 -2.18 -14.97 50.90
CA ALA A 117 -1.93 -14.31 52.18
C ALA A 117 -2.74 -14.95 53.34
N PRO A 118 -2.09 -15.56 54.35
CA PRO A 118 -2.79 -16.36 55.35
C PRO A 118 -3.37 -15.55 56.53
N GLY A 119 -4.58 -15.03 56.35
CA GLY A 119 -5.66 -15.04 57.36
C GLY A 119 -5.62 -14.12 58.58
N LYS A 120 -6.78 -13.49 58.85
CA LYS A 120 -7.42 -13.41 60.19
C LYS A 120 -8.93 -13.26 60.03
N LYS A 121 -9.70 -13.50 61.11
CA LYS A 121 -11.11 -13.92 61.05
C LYS A 121 -12.12 -12.83 61.45
N SER A 122 -13.14 -12.66 60.62
CA SER A 122 -14.56 -12.43 60.98
C SER A 122 -15.40 -12.44 59.69
N ALA A 123 -16.69 -12.70 59.63
CA ALA A 123 -17.68 -13.52 60.35
C ALA A 123 -19.05 -13.11 59.76
N ALA A 124 -20.05 -13.98 59.81
CA ALA A 124 -21.49 -13.68 59.63
C ALA A 124 -22.09 -13.35 58.22
N LEU A 125 -22.92 -14.29 57.78
CA LEU A 125 -24.26 -14.13 57.17
C LEU A 125 -24.50 -13.67 55.70
N GLN A 126 -25.08 -14.63 54.96
CA GLN A 126 -26.31 -14.54 54.13
C GLN A 126 -26.35 -13.66 52.87
N GLN A 127 -26.48 -14.33 51.71
CA GLN A 127 -27.16 -13.78 50.53
C GLN A 127 -28.68 -13.97 50.65
N LYS A 128 -29.48 -12.95 50.31
CA LYS A 128 -30.89 -13.13 49.94
C LYS A 128 -31.40 -12.04 48.98
N ASN A 129 -31.36 -12.39 47.69
CA ASN A 129 -32.30 -12.13 46.58
C ASN A 129 -33.11 -10.80 46.45
N VAL A 130 -33.68 -10.61 45.24
CA VAL A 130 -34.73 -9.63 44.83
C VAL A 130 -34.25 -8.25 44.33
N GLU A 131 -33.99 -8.21 43.02
CA GLU A 131 -34.74 -7.41 42.01
C GLU A 131 -35.22 -5.97 42.33
N VAL A 132 -34.95 -5.01 41.42
CA VAL A 132 -35.93 -4.19 40.65
C VAL A 132 -35.24 -3.04 39.89
N LYS A 133 -35.91 -2.57 38.81
CA LYS A 133 -35.51 -1.49 37.89
C LYS A 133 -35.48 -0.11 38.63
N THR A 134 -34.94 0.99 38.09
CA THR A 134 -35.67 1.84 37.12
C THR A 134 -34.80 2.95 36.49
N LYS A 135 -35.27 3.44 35.34
CA LYS A 135 -34.71 4.39 34.38
C LYS A 135 -34.44 5.84 34.89
N LYS A 136 -33.26 6.36 34.51
CA LYS A 136 -33.04 7.55 33.62
C LYS A 136 -33.33 8.99 34.12
N ASN A 137 -32.45 9.88 33.64
CA ASN A 137 -32.54 11.36 33.50
C ASN A 137 -32.35 12.22 34.78
N LYS A 138 -32.00 13.53 34.72
CA LYS A 138 -31.12 14.35 33.84
C LYS A 138 -31.46 15.85 34.02
N GLN A 139 -30.56 16.62 34.64
CA GLN A 139 -30.38 18.09 34.54
C GLN A 139 -29.02 18.36 35.22
N LYS A 140 -27.98 19.03 34.68
CA LYS A 140 -27.73 20.00 33.59
C LYS A 140 -27.49 21.47 34.05
N ALA A 141 -26.40 21.66 34.82
CA ALA A 141 -25.54 22.88 34.84
C ALA A 141 -26.19 24.17 35.40
N PRO A 142 -25.48 25.34 35.51
CA PRO A 142 -24.06 25.63 35.23
C PRO A 142 -23.30 26.44 36.32
N GLY A 143 -22.04 26.78 36.03
CA GLY A 143 -21.25 27.86 36.64
C GLY A 143 -20.05 27.41 37.51
N SER A 144 -18.98 28.17 37.76
CA SER A 144 -18.24 29.26 37.05
C SER A 144 -17.40 30.02 38.10
N GLY A 145 -16.12 30.28 37.83
CA GLY A 145 -15.12 30.84 38.77
C GLY A 145 -13.91 29.90 38.87
N GLU A 146 -12.71 30.22 38.38
CA GLU A 146 -11.75 31.28 38.75
C GLU A 146 -10.98 31.01 40.06
N GLY A 147 -9.69 31.41 40.13
CA GLY A 147 -8.96 31.49 41.41
C GLY A 147 -7.67 30.67 41.58
N THR A 148 -6.67 30.95 40.74
CA THR A 148 -5.22 30.83 40.99
C THR A 148 -4.74 30.60 42.44
N SER A 149 -3.89 29.58 42.70
CA SER A 149 -2.63 29.70 43.48
C SER A 149 -1.78 28.42 43.55
N THR A 150 -0.48 28.63 43.29
CA THR A 150 0.77 28.01 43.79
C THR A 150 0.71 27.23 45.12
N SER A 151 1.48 26.16 45.37
CA SER A 151 2.57 25.47 44.61
C SER A 151 2.54 23.92 44.92
N ASP A 152 3.56 23.03 44.98
CA ASP A 152 5.04 23.09 45.02
C ASP A 152 5.73 21.74 44.57
N ALA A 153 6.97 21.48 45.00
CA ALA A 153 7.87 20.34 44.71
C ALA A 153 7.46 19.00 45.40
N PRO A 154 8.09 17.81 45.10
CA PRO A 154 9.31 17.57 44.32
C PRO A 154 9.27 16.46 43.22
N GLN A 155 10.37 16.33 42.47
CA GLN A 155 10.55 15.36 41.36
C GLN A 155 11.18 14.00 41.79
N PRO A 156 10.74 12.89 41.17
CA PRO A 156 11.52 11.66 40.94
C PRO A 156 12.07 11.58 39.48
N PRO A 157 12.97 10.63 39.11
CA PRO A 157 14.19 11.01 38.38
C PRO A 157 14.18 10.88 36.84
N ARG A 158 15.10 11.64 36.22
CA ARG A 158 15.44 11.59 34.78
C ARG A 158 15.87 10.19 34.32
N LYS A 159 14.98 9.45 33.65
CA LYS A 159 15.41 8.36 32.75
C LYS A 159 16.11 8.96 31.53
N LYS A 160 17.37 8.53 31.27
CA LYS A 160 18.10 8.90 30.04
C LYS A 160 17.28 8.44 28.83
N ARG A 161 16.89 9.36 27.93
CA ARG A 161 16.40 8.97 26.60
C ARG A 161 17.53 8.24 25.88
N ALA A 162 17.29 7.00 25.48
CA ALA A 162 18.14 6.35 24.49
C ALA A 162 18.09 7.20 23.20
N ARG A 163 19.25 7.38 22.56
CA ARG A 163 19.35 8.10 21.29
C ARG A 163 18.73 7.21 20.22
N VAL A 164 17.47 7.49 19.85
CA VAL A 164 16.80 6.82 18.74
C VAL A 164 17.56 7.14 17.46
N ASP A 165 17.83 6.12 16.65
CA ASP A 165 18.50 6.29 15.38
C ASP A 165 17.57 7.00 14.38
N PRO A 166 18.01 8.03 13.62
CA PRO A 166 17.11 8.82 12.76
C PRO A 166 16.54 8.07 11.55
N THR A 167 16.86 6.79 11.39
CA THR A 167 16.66 5.99 10.17
C THR A 167 15.34 5.23 10.10
N VAL A 168 14.50 5.29 11.16
CA VAL A 168 13.18 4.65 11.18
C VAL A 168 12.09 5.69 11.49
N GLU A 169 11.48 6.24 10.43
CA GLU A 169 10.28 7.08 10.55
C GLU A 169 9.05 6.23 10.95
N ASN A 170 8.09 6.84 11.66
CA ASN A 170 6.83 6.17 12.02
C ASN A 170 5.98 5.89 10.77
N GLU A 171 5.27 4.76 10.74
CA GLU A 171 4.48 4.31 9.58
C GLU A 171 3.34 5.29 9.23
N GLU A 172 2.75 5.95 10.24
CA GLU A 172 1.81 7.07 10.04
C GLU A 172 2.47 8.31 9.39
N THR A 173 3.73 8.61 9.72
CA THR A 173 4.45 9.74 9.10
C THR A 173 4.79 9.43 7.65
N PHE A 174 5.12 8.18 7.35
CA PHE A 174 5.38 7.68 5.99
C PHE A 174 4.15 7.78 5.08
N MET A 175 2.94 7.47 5.59
CA MET A 175 1.70 7.61 4.82
C MET A 175 1.19 9.06 4.67
N ASN A 176 1.61 9.98 5.55
CA ASN A 176 1.19 11.40 5.50
C ASN A 176 2.10 12.30 4.63
N ARG A 177 3.00 11.72 3.82
CA ARG A 177 3.82 12.50 2.87
C ARG A 177 2.94 13.09 1.76
N VAL A 178 3.15 14.38 1.46
CA VAL A 178 2.37 15.15 0.48
C VAL A 178 2.35 14.44 -0.88
N GLU A 179 1.15 14.18 -1.41
CA GLU A 179 0.97 13.52 -2.71
C GLU A 179 1.60 14.36 -3.84
N VAL A 180 2.50 13.75 -4.61
CA VAL A 180 3.22 14.43 -5.69
C VAL A 180 2.32 14.53 -6.92
N LYS A 181 1.54 15.60 -7.02
CA LYS A 181 0.53 15.76 -8.07
C LYS A 181 1.13 16.01 -9.46
N VAL A 182 1.38 14.91 -10.19
CA VAL A 182 1.64 14.91 -11.64
C VAL A 182 0.45 15.53 -12.37
N LYS A 183 0.72 16.49 -13.27
CA LYS A 183 -0.31 17.20 -14.04
C LYS A 183 -0.52 16.53 -15.40
N ILE A 184 -1.62 15.80 -15.53
CA ILE A 184 -2.09 15.30 -16.83
C ILE A 184 -2.55 16.49 -17.70
N PRO A 185 -2.07 16.63 -18.95
CA PRO A 185 -2.55 17.61 -19.91
C PRO A 185 -4.07 17.51 -20.15
N GLU A 186 -4.73 18.64 -20.43
CA GLU A 186 -6.18 18.67 -20.61
C GLU A 186 -6.62 17.81 -21.81
N GLU A 187 -5.80 17.83 -22.86
CA GLU A 187 -5.94 17.09 -24.11
C GLU A 187 -5.91 15.56 -23.92
N LEU A 188 -5.38 15.07 -22.79
CA LEU A 188 -5.29 13.66 -22.45
C LEU A 188 -6.37 13.18 -21.44
N LYS A 189 -7.19 14.09 -20.90
CA LYS A 189 -8.27 13.71 -19.98
C LYS A 189 -9.47 13.05 -20.67
N PRO A 190 -9.95 13.48 -21.86
CA PRO A 190 -11.00 12.78 -22.58
C PRO A 190 -10.63 11.32 -22.83
N TRP A 191 -9.42 11.06 -23.35
CA TRP A 191 -8.91 9.72 -23.59
C TRP A 191 -8.91 8.81 -22.35
N LEU A 192 -8.68 9.35 -21.14
CA LEU A 192 -8.79 8.58 -19.88
C LEU A 192 -10.24 8.30 -19.44
N VAL A 193 -11.20 9.15 -19.84
CA VAL A 193 -12.64 8.94 -19.61
C VAL A 193 -13.17 7.90 -20.61
N ASP A 194 -12.75 7.99 -21.87
CA ASP A 194 -13.14 7.09 -22.95
C ASP A 194 -12.57 5.67 -22.74
N ASP A 195 -11.28 5.55 -22.38
CA ASP A 195 -10.61 4.29 -21.96
C ASP A 195 -11.37 3.60 -20.81
N TRP A 196 -11.76 4.38 -19.78
CA TRP A 196 -12.57 3.88 -18.68
C TRP A 196 -13.97 3.43 -19.13
N ASP A 197 -14.62 4.17 -20.03
CA ASP A 197 -15.97 3.85 -20.51
C ASP A 197 -15.97 2.58 -21.38
N LEU A 198 -15.06 2.51 -22.36
CA LEU A 198 -14.86 1.37 -23.25
C LEU A 198 -14.74 0.06 -22.46
N ILE A 199 -13.86 0.03 -21.45
CA ILE A 199 -13.60 -1.19 -20.68
C ILE A 199 -14.66 -1.45 -19.61
N THR A 200 -15.03 -0.44 -18.82
CA THR A 200 -15.87 -0.67 -17.65
C THR A 200 -17.37 -0.68 -17.95
N ARG A 201 -17.82 0.09 -18.95
CA ARG A 201 -19.24 0.18 -19.36
C ARG A 201 -19.51 -0.58 -20.66
N GLN A 202 -18.75 -0.35 -21.72
CA GLN A 202 -19.00 -0.97 -23.04
C GLN A 202 -18.49 -2.41 -23.16
N LYS A 203 -17.69 -2.89 -22.20
CA LYS A 203 -17.11 -4.25 -22.16
C LYS A 203 -16.20 -4.57 -23.33
N GLN A 204 -15.49 -3.56 -23.81
CA GLN A 204 -14.40 -3.73 -24.74
C GLN A 204 -13.09 -4.05 -24.00
N LEU A 205 -12.13 -4.65 -24.71
CA LEU A 205 -10.75 -4.84 -24.26
C LEU A 205 -9.83 -4.15 -25.24
N PHE A 206 -8.65 -3.73 -24.78
CA PHE A 206 -7.60 -3.26 -25.69
C PHE A 206 -6.95 -4.46 -26.38
N ASN A 207 -6.64 -4.32 -27.67
CA ASN A 207 -6.11 -5.40 -28.49
C ASN A 207 -4.63 -5.68 -28.13
N LEU A 208 -4.35 -6.91 -27.69
CA LEU A 208 -3.01 -7.35 -27.27
C LEU A 208 -2.52 -8.53 -28.13
N PRO A 209 -1.22 -8.62 -28.47
CA PRO A 209 -0.17 -7.62 -28.20
C PRO A 209 -0.39 -6.29 -28.92
N ALA A 210 -0.01 -5.18 -28.28
CA ALA A 210 -0.26 -3.84 -28.76
C ALA A 210 0.50 -3.56 -30.07
N LYS A 211 -0.21 -3.10 -31.11
CA LYS A 211 0.35 -2.67 -32.41
C LYS A 211 1.51 -1.67 -32.26
N LYS A 212 1.46 -0.85 -31.21
CA LYS A 212 2.50 0.10 -30.79
C LYS A 212 2.64 0.05 -29.28
N ASN A 213 3.64 -0.69 -28.81
CA ASN A 213 3.85 -0.98 -27.40
C ASN A 213 4.58 0.14 -26.64
N VAL A 214 4.55 0.09 -25.31
CA VAL A 214 5.19 1.07 -24.42
C VAL A 214 6.69 1.21 -24.68
N GLU A 215 7.39 0.11 -24.96
CA GLU A 215 8.81 0.10 -25.28
C GLU A 215 9.12 0.99 -26.50
N THR A 216 8.39 0.79 -27.61
CA THR A 216 8.52 1.60 -28.84
C THR A 216 8.18 3.07 -28.60
N ILE A 217 7.12 3.37 -27.84
CA ILE A 217 6.69 4.74 -27.53
C ILE A 217 7.78 5.50 -26.74
N LEU A 218 8.44 4.82 -25.80
CA LEU A 218 9.52 5.39 -24.99
C LEU A 218 10.80 5.61 -25.81
N GLU A 219 11.10 4.72 -26.76
CA GLU A 219 12.28 4.82 -27.64
C GLU A 219 12.12 5.90 -28.72
N GLU A 220 10.92 6.04 -29.29
CA GLU A 220 10.57 7.20 -30.13
C GLU A 220 10.69 8.51 -29.36
N TYR A 221 10.20 8.59 -28.13
CA TYR A 221 10.36 9.78 -27.29
C TYR A 221 11.83 10.11 -27.04
N ALA A 222 12.65 9.11 -26.63
CA ALA A 222 14.07 9.31 -26.42
C ALA A 222 14.74 9.86 -27.69
N THR A 223 14.46 9.26 -28.84
CA THR A 223 14.98 9.69 -30.16
C THR A 223 14.54 11.11 -30.53
N HIS A 224 13.28 11.46 -30.31
CA HIS A 224 12.72 12.81 -30.50
C HIS A 224 13.32 13.86 -29.54
N LYS A 225 13.81 13.46 -28.37
CA LYS A 225 14.55 14.36 -27.47
C LYS A 225 16.00 14.58 -27.92
N LYS A 226 16.68 13.54 -28.41
CA LYS A 226 18.04 13.65 -28.98
C LYS A 226 18.07 14.61 -30.18
N SER A 227 17.18 14.42 -31.15
CA SER A 227 17.10 15.28 -32.35
C SER A 227 16.72 16.73 -32.08
N ARG A 228 16.22 17.06 -30.88
CA ARG A 228 15.89 18.44 -30.45
C ARG A 228 16.90 19.05 -29.47
N GLY A 229 18.00 18.39 -29.11
CA GLY A 229 18.88 18.87 -28.03
C GLY A 229 20.31 18.37 -28.07
N ASN A 230 21.21 19.18 -28.62
CA ASN A 230 22.64 18.88 -28.78
C ASN A 230 23.46 19.01 -27.47
N THR A 231 23.07 18.33 -26.39
CA THR A 231 23.86 18.25 -25.15
C THR A 231 23.73 16.90 -24.41
N ASP A 232 24.83 16.16 -24.33
CA ASP A 232 24.93 14.79 -23.80
C ASP A 232 24.31 14.61 -22.40
N ASN A 233 24.48 15.61 -21.52
CA ASN A 233 23.92 15.58 -20.15
C ASN A 233 22.38 15.50 -20.14
N LYS A 234 21.70 16.00 -21.20
CA LYS A 234 20.24 15.86 -21.35
C LYS A 234 19.86 14.51 -21.94
N GLU A 235 20.64 13.98 -22.88
CA GLU A 235 20.42 12.64 -23.43
C GLU A 235 20.50 11.59 -22.32
N TYR A 236 21.55 11.64 -21.49
CA TYR A 236 21.69 10.76 -20.33
C TYR A 236 20.43 10.82 -19.44
N ALA A 237 20.03 12.02 -19.00
CA ALA A 237 18.87 12.19 -18.14
C ALA A 237 17.54 11.72 -18.78
N VAL A 238 17.37 11.88 -20.10
CA VAL A 238 16.19 11.35 -20.82
C VAL A 238 16.19 9.82 -20.84
N ASN A 239 17.33 9.19 -21.14
CA ASN A 239 17.45 7.73 -21.17
C ASN A 239 17.14 7.12 -19.77
N GLU A 240 17.63 7.74 -18.70
CA GLU A 240 17.40 7.29 -17.32
C GLU A 240 15.92 7.43 -16.91
N VAL A 241 15.25 8.53 -17.30
CA VAL A 241 13.80 8.71 -17.05
C VAL A 241 12.99 7.72 -17.87
N VAL A 242 13.36 7.45 -19.12
CA VAL A 242 12.74 6.43 -19.97
C VAL A 242 12.87 5.03 -19.36
N ALA A 243 14.06 4.66 -18.88
CA ALA A 243 14.28 3.40 -18.18
C ALA A 243 13.45 3.32 -16.88
N GLY A 244 13.37 4.42 -16.12
CA GLY A 244 12.52 4.53 -14.93
C GLY A 244 11.04 4.33 -15.24
N ILE A 245 10.50 4.95 -16.30
CA ILE A 245 9.11 4.77 -16.72
C ILE A 245 8.85 3.33 -17.18
N LYS A 246 9.77 2.72 -17.95
CA LYS A 246 9.68 1.32 -18.41
C LYS A 246 9.58 0.35 -17.21
N GLU A 247 10.44 0.55 -16.20
CA GLU A 247 10.47 -0.26 -14.98
C GLU A 247 9.22 -0.06 -14.09
N TYR A 248 8.84 1.20 -13.83
CA TYR A 248 7.59 1.52 -13.12
C TYR A 248 6.38 0.91 -13.83
N PHE A 249 6.31 0.95 -15.15
CA PHE A 249 5.22 0.37 -15.92
C PHE A 249 5.16 -1.16 -15.76
N ASN A 250 6.29 -1.85 -15.90
CA ASN A 250 6.38 -3.30 -15.76
C ASN A 250 5.88 -3.80 -14.40
N VAL A 251 6.23 -3.11 -13.30
CA VAL A 251 5.76 -3.47 -11.94
C VAL A 251 4.32 -3.00 -11.68
N MET A 252 3.94 -1.82 -12.16
CA MET A 252 2.64 -1.22 -11.82
C MET A 252 1.48 -1.76 -12.66
N LEU A 253 1.69 -2.27 -13.89
CA LEU A 253 0.58 -2.71 -14.75
C LEU A 253 -0.29 -3.76 -14.06
N GLY A 254 0.31 -4.92 -13.77
CA GLY A 254 -0.37 -6.07 -13.16
C GLY A 254 -0.93 -5.80 -11.76
N THR A 255 -0.60 -4.66 -11.16
CA THR A 255 -0.98 -4.32 -9.79
C THR A 255 -2.03 -3.21 -9.74
N GLN A 256 -1.77 -2.05 -10.36
CA GLN A 256 -2.53 -0.81 -10.18
C GLN A 256 -3.16 -0.20 -11.44
N LEU A 257 -2.74 -0.60 -12.66
CA LEU A 257 -3.19 0.06 -13.90
C LEU A 257 -4.35 -0.65 -14.61
N LEU A 258 -4.65 -1.90 -14.26
CA LEU A 258 -5.72 -2.70 -14.87
C LEU A 258 -7.04 -2.58 -14.09
N TYR A 259 -8.14 -2.36 -14.82
CA TYR A 259 -9.51 -2.45 -14.32
C TYR A 259 -9.89 -3.91 -14.05
N LYS A 260 -10.97 -4.16 -13.25
CA LYS A 260 -11.42 -5.52 -12.94
C LYS A 260 -11.68 -6.35 -14.23
N PHE A 261 -12.23 -5.72 -15.27
CA PHE A 261 -12.60 -6.41 -16.50
C PHE A 261 -11.39 -6.87 -17.33
N GLU A 262 -10.22 -6.25 -17.20
CA GLU A 262 -8.97 -6.67 -17.89
C GLU A 262 -8.24 -7.82 -17.17
N ARG A 263 -8.71 -8.24 -15.98
CA ARG A 263 -8.00 -9.23 -15.15
C ARG A 263 -7.85 -10.61 -15.80
N PRO A 264 -8.87 -11.17 -16.50
CA PRO A 264 -8.68 -12.41 -17.25
C PRO A 264 -7.69 -12.26 -18.41
N GLN A 265 -7.76 -11.19 -19.20
CA GLN A 265 -6.84 -10.94 -20.33
C GLN A 265 -5.38 -10.91 -19.85
N TYR A 266 -5.12 -10.23 -18.73
CA TYR A 266 -3.80 -10.21 -18.11
C TYR A 266 -3.35 -11.59 -17.60
N ALA A 267 -4.26 -12.41 -17.07
CA ALA A 267 -3.96 -13.77 -16.62
C ALA A 267 -3.66 -14.72 -17.80
N ASP A 268 -4.38 -14.57 -18.91
CA ASP A 268 -4.14 -15.31 -20.15
C ASP A 268 -2.77 -14.90 -20.76
N ILE A 269 -2.47 -13.60 -20.85
CA ILE A 269 -1.17 -13.06 -21.30
C ILE A 269 0.01 -13.60 -20.45
N LEU A 270 -0.14 -13.70 -19.12
CA LEU A 270 0.90 -14.27 -18.26
C LEU A 270 1.10 -15.79 -18.45
N ALA A 271 0.11 -16.50 -18.97
CA ALA A 271 0.22 -17.93 -19.26
C ALA A 271 0.85 -18.17 -20.64
N ASP A 272 0.46 -17.37 -21.64
CA ASP A 272 0.95 -17.50 -23.02
C ASP A 272 2.37 -16.90 -23.19
N HIS A 273 2.72 -15.85 -22.42
CA HIS A 273 3.96 -15.09 -22.54
C HIS A 273 4.63 -14.82 -21.16
N PRO A 274 5.04 -15.86 -20.41
CA PRO A 274 5.49 -15.72 -19.01
C PRO A 274 6.75 -14.87 -18.83
N ASP A 275 7.68 -14.86 -19.80
CA ASP A 275 8.93 -14.11 -19.75
C ASP A 275 8.83 -12.71 -20.40
N ALA A 276 7.69 -12.34 -20.98
CA ALA A 276 7.55 -11.08 -21.70
C ALA A 276 7.35 -9.90 -20.74
N PRO A 277 8.19 -8.84 -20.78
CA PRO A 277 7.95 -7.64 -20.00
C PRO A 277 6.68 -6.93 -20.50
N MET A 278 5.86 -6.45 -19.57
CA MET A 278 4.56 -5.84 -19.90
C MET A 278 4.66 -4.63 -20.84
N SER A 279 5.79 -3.92 -20.83
CA SER A 279 6.12 -2.84 -21.77
C SER A 279 6.24 -3.27 -23.25
N GLN A 280 6.44 -4.56 -23.53
CA GLN A 280 6.40 -5.10 -24.89
C GLN A 280 4.99 -5.52 -25.33
N VAL A 281 4.12 -5.88 -24.38
CA VAL A 281 2.77 -6.40 -24.67
C VAL A 281 1.72 -5.28 -24.72
N TYR A 282 1.78 -4.32 -23.80
CA TYR A 282 0.75 -3.28 -23.63
C TYR A 282 1.11 -1.95 -24.33
N GLY A 283 0.10 -1.11 -24.59
CA GLY A 283 0.19 0.11 -25.39
C GLY A 283 0.01 1.43 -24.63
N ALA A 284 -0.24 2.50 -25.38
CA ALA A 284 -0.33 3.86 -24.85
C ALA A 284 -1.43 4.12 -23.80
N PRO A 285 -2.65 3.52 -23.86
CA PRO A 285 -3.70 3.78 -22.86
C PRO A 285 -3.25 3.40 -21.44
N HIS A 286 -2.73 2.19 -21.28
CA HIS A 286 -2.17 1.70 -20.01
C HIS A 286 -0.99 2.55 -19.54
N LEU A 287 -0.14 3.00 -20.47
CA LEU A 287 0.96 3.91 -20.15
C LEU A 287 0.46 5.27 -19.64
N LEU A 288 -0.65 5.79 -20.19
CA LEU A 288 -1.26 7.02 -19.70
C LEU A 288 -1.84 6.85 -18.29
N ARG A 289 -2.46 5.69 -17.99
CA ARG A 289 -2.92 5.34 -16.63
C ARG A 289 -1.79 5.35 -15.60
N LEU A 290 -0.55 5.01 -15.98
CA LEU A 290 0.61 5.09 -15.08
C LEU A 290 0.78 6.50 -14.50
N PHE A 291 0.65 7.54 -15.32
CA PHE A 291 0.84 8.93 -14.86
C PHE A 291 -0.27 9.41 -13.91
N VAL A 292 -1.44 8.74 -13.91
CA VAL A 292 -2.52 8.96 -12.94
C VAL A 292 -2.20 8.33 -11.58
N ARG A 293 -1.34 7.29 -11.53
CA ARG A 293 -0.97 6.57 -10.29
C ARG A 293 0.42 6.92 -9.74
N ILE A 294 1.38 7.25 -10.60
CA ILE A 294 2.78 7.43 -10.22
C ILE A 294 2.99 8.58 -9.21
N GLY A 295 2.11 9.59 -9.21
CA GLY A 295 2.16 10.70 -8.24
C GLY A 295 2.07 10.29 -6.78
N ALA A 296 1.26 9.27 -6.47
CA ALA A 296 1.22 8.67 -5.14
C ALA A 296 2.48 7.84 -4.83
N MET A 297 3.09 7.20 -5.84
CA MET A 297 4.32 6.42 -5.66
C MET A 297 5.57 7.31 -5.43
N LEU A 298 5.58 8.52 -5.99
CA LEU A 298 6.69 9.46 -5.86
C LEU A 298 6.85 10.06 -4.45
N SER A 299 5.80 10.13 -3.62
CA SER A 299 5.92 10.61 -2.23
C SER A 299 6.65 9.61 -1.31
N TYR A 300 6.58 8.31 -1.62
CA TYR A 300 7.32 7.27 -0.91
C TYR A 300 8.81 7.25 -1.29
N THR A 301 9.17 7.78 -2.47
CA THR A 301 10.57 7.79 -2.96
C THR A 301 11.37 8.93 -2.30
N PRO A 302 12.51 8.66 -1.63
CA PRO A 302 13.34 9.70 -1.00
C PRO A 302 14.14 10.49 -2.05
N LEU A 303 13.49 11.48 -2.66
CA LEU A 303 14.08 12.48 -3.55
C LEU A 303 14.15 13.83 -2.85
N ASP A 304 15.23 14.59 -3.05
CA ASP A 304 15.27 16.00 -2.67
C ASP A 304 14.42 16.85 -3.63
N GLU A 305 14.03 18.05 -3.18
CA GLU A 305 13.14 18.96 -3.90
C GLU A 305 13.61 19.30 -5.32
N LYS A 306 14.92 19.49 -5.54
CA LYS A 306 15.47 19.86 -6.85
C LYS A 306 15.38 18.68 -7.83
N SER A 307 15.66 17.49 -7.33
CA SER A 307 15.60 16.24 -8.08
C SER A 307 14.16 15.83 -8.39
N LEU A 308 13.24 16.02 -7.44
CA LEU A 308 11.81 15.83 -7.64
C LEU A 308 11.25 16.80 -8.69
N ALA A 309 11.61 18.08 -8.61
CA ALA A 309 11.23 19.09 -9.61
C ALA A 309 11.81 18.77 -11.00
N LEU A 310 13.07 18.32 -11.08
CA LEU A 310 13.69 17.88 -12.34
C LEU A 310 12.98 16.66 -12.95
N LEU A 311 12.67 15.65 -12.13
CA LEU A 311 11.91 14.48 -12.55
C LEU A 311 10.52 14.88 -13.07
N LEU A 312 9.77 15.68 -12.31
CA LEU A 312 8.45 16.18 -12.72
C LEU A 312 8.50 16.96 -14.04
N ASN A 313 9.55 17.73 -14.29
CA ASN A 313 9.74 18.42 -15.57
C ASN A 313 9.89 17.43 -16.75
N TYR A 314 10.61 16.32 -16.58
CA TYR A 314 10.68 15.27 -17.60
C TYR A 314 9.36 14.50 -17.75
N LEU A 315 8.66 14.16 -16.66
CA LEU A 315 7.35 13.48 -16.74
C LEU A 315 6.30 14.37 -17.44
N HIS A 316 6.26 15.67 -17.15
CA HIS A 316 5.37 16.62 -17.83
C HIS A 316 5.76 16.88 -19.29
N ASP A 317 7.05 16.79 -19.65
CA ASP A 317 7.52 16.87 -21.04
C ASP A 317 7.14 15.60 -21.83
N PHE A 318 7.25 14.41 -21.23
CA PHE A 318 6.75 13.16 -21.80
C PHE A 318 5.24 13.18 -22.00
N LEU A 319 4.47 13.64 -21.00
CA LEU A 319 3.02 13.81 -21.13
C LEU A 319 2.64 14.80 -22.26
N LYS A 320 3.42 15.87 -22.47
CA LYS A 320 3.26 16.78 -23.61
C LYS A 320 3.63 16.13 -24.95
N TYR A 321 4.53 15.14 -24.96
CA TYR A 321 4.80 14.32 -26.15
C TYR A 321 3.64 13.38 -26.45
N LEU A 322 3.06 12.70 -25.45
CA LEU A 322 1.85 11.88 -25.62
C LEU A 322 0.67 12.72 -26.13
N ALA A 323 0.45 13.93 -25.60
CA ALA A 323 -0.62 14.83 -26.03
C ALA A 323 -0.48 15.24 -27.51
N LYS A 324 0.73 15.58 -27.94
CA LYS A 324 1.04 15.98 -29.33
C LYS A 324 0.90 14.87 -30.37
N ASN A 325 1.11 13.62 -29.95
CA ASN A 325 0.98 12.44 -30.81
C ASN A 325 -0.32 11.65 -30.52
N SER A 326 -1.28 12.25 -29.82
CA SER A 326 -2.45 11.56 -29.27
C SER A 326 -3.27 10.82 -30.34
N THR A 327 -3.48 11.45 -31.50
CA THR A 327 -4.17 10.85 -32.66
C THR A 327 -3.48 9.63 -33.27
N ALA A 328 -2.20 9.38 -32.95
CA ALA A 328 -1.42 8.23 -33.40
C ALA A 328 -1.06 7.26 -32.26
N LEU A 329 -1.55 7.51 -31.04
CA LEU A 329 -1.29 6.73 -29.83
C LEU A 329 -2.57 6.22 -29.17
N PHE A 330 -3.69 6.94 -29.31
CA PHE A 330 -4.98 6.58 -28.74
C PHE A 330 -6.01 6.50 -29.86
N SER A 331 -6.67 5.35 -29.99
CA SER A 331 -7.78 5.13 -30.92
C SER A 331 -8.78 4.15 -30.34
N ALA A 332 -10.07 4.40 -30.54
CA ALA A 332 -11.12 3.41 -30.24
C ALA A 332 -11.02 2.15 -31.12
N SER A 333 -10.34 2.23 -32.28
CA SER A 333 -10.10 1.08 -33.18
C SER A 333 -9.00 0.12 -32.72
N ASP A 334 -8.36 0.40 -31.58
CA ASP A 334 -7.45 -0.51 -30.89
C ASP A 334 -8.15 -1.27 -29.75
N TYR A 335 -9.49 -1.20 -29.69
CA TYR A 335 -10.32 -1.98 -28.78
C TYR A 335 -11.26 -2.91 -29.57
N GLU A 336 -11.64 -4.03 -28.94
CA GLU A 336 -12.64 -4.98 -29.45
C GLU A 336 -13.66 -5.33 -28.36
N VAL A 337 -14.91 -5.65 -28.76
CA VAL A 337 -15.95 -6.11 -27.83
C VAL A 337 -15.59 -7.50 -27.33
N ALA A 338 -15.48 -7.67 -26.01
CA ALA A 338 -15.06 -8.93 -25.42
C ALA A 338 -16.06 -10.07 -25.71
N PRO A 339 -15.60 -11.29 -26.08
CA PRO A 339 -16.51 -12.38 -26.43
C PRO A 339 -17.27 -12.92 -25.19
N PRO A 340 -18.43 -13.59 -25.37
CA PRO A 340 -19.22 -14.17 -24.27
C PRO A 340 -18.44 -15.17 -23.39
N GLU A 341 -17.39 -15.77 -23.94
CA GLU A 341 -16.44 -16.66 -23.27
C GLU A 341 -15.59 -15.88 -22.25
N TYR A 342 -15.13 -14.69 -22.65
CA TYR A 342 -14.36 -13.79 -21.81
C TYR A 342 -15.21 -13.22 -20.67
N HIS A 343 -16.46 -12.82 -20.97
CA HIS A 343 -17.41 -12.35 -19.96
C HIS A 343 -17.55 -13.35 -18.81
N ARG A 344 -17.58 -14.66 -19.11
CA ARG A 344 -17.66 -15.72 -18.10
C ARG A 344 -16.42 -15.85 -17.22
N LYS A 345 -15.23 -15.40 -17.67
CA LYS A 345 -14.02 -15.27 -16.83
C LYS A 345 -14.03 -14.00 -15.95
N ALA A 346 -14.77 -12.95 -16.32
CA ALA A 346 -14.57 -11.58 -15.83
C ALA A 346 -15.54 -11.11 -14.71
N VAL A 347 -16.50 -11.95 -14.30
CA VAL A 347 -17.61 -11.60 -13.38
C VAL A 347 -17.16 -11.20 -11.98
#